data_AF-A0A1V2RKS2-F1
#
_entry.id   AF-A0A1V2RKS2-F1
#
_cell.length_a   1.000
_cell.length_b   1.000
_cell.length_c   1.000
_cell.angle_alpha   90.00
_cell.angle_beta   90.00
_cell.angle_gamma   90.00
#
_symmetry.space_group_name_H-M   'P 1'
#
loop_
_entity.id
_entity.type
_entity.pdbx_description
1 polymer ?
#
loop_
_entity_poly.entity_id
_entity_poly.type
_entity_poly.pdbx_seq_one_letter_code
_entity_poly.pdbx_strand_id
1 'polypeptide(L)'
;MPERKNGPELVEELRLAAEAVEVGPPPVEEMIRRGRALRARRRAAAGAGTAVVLAAALAAGLAWLPADAGPDGTAPPAPPAATRESPSPRGHVRVQPYERVVINDSFVMGLLPEGNQNYVVSFPEQFDEDVEAAKQYPGSNINPDSLSAGYRAEADVVELVEGSWRLDRTPARIEIAPDGQDVTYPATVVTLAGEPGWGTYYLDVGHHPAFTLGFRVIAYDTTGEVLAEIPVTARR
;
A
#
# COMPACT_ATOMS: atom_id res chain seq x y z
N MET A 1 0.81 -32.78 43.77
CA MET A 1 1.22 -32.08 42.53
C MET A 1 2.73 -32.00 42.53
N PRO A 2 3.45 -32.94 41.88
CA PRO A 2 4.91 -32.94 41.88
C PRO A 2 5.44 -31.91 40.87
N GLU A 3 6.32 -31.03 41.33
CA GLU A 3 7.08 -30.08 40.50
C GLU A 3 8.00 -30.86 39.54
N ARG A 4 7.73 -30.76 38.24
CA ARG A 4 8.70 -31.15 37.21
C ARG A 4 9.81 -30.11 37.17
N LYS A 5 10.94 -30.41 37.82
CA LYS A 5 12.18 -29.66 37.63
C LYS A 5 12.68 -29.91 36.21
N ASN A 6 12.52 -28.94 35.32
CA ASN A 6 13.17 -28.91 34.02
C ASN A 6 14.68 -28.74 34.24
N GLY A 7 15.36 -29.85 34.51
CA GLY A 7 16.79 -29.88 34.79
C GLY A 7 17.66 -29.76 33.53
N PRO A 8 18.98 -29.57 33.70
CA PRO A 8 19.96 -29.53 32.61
C PRO A 8 19.96 -30.79 31.73
N GLU A 9 19.38 -31.90 32.20
CA GLU A 9 19.15 -33.11 31.41
C GLU A 9 18.21 -32.87 30.21
N LEU A 10 17.14 -32.07 30.37
CA LEU A 10 16.24 -31.78 29.24
C LEU A 10 16.97 -30.98 28.16
N VAL A 11 17.87 -30.09 28.57
CA VAL A 11 18.66 -29.28 27.64
C VAL A 11 19.66 -30.15 26.88
N GLU A 12 20.29 -31.12 27.56
CA GLU A 12 21.21 -32.06 26.88
C GLU A 12 20.49 -33.09 26.02
N GLU A 13 19.30 -33.57 26.43
CA GLU A 13 18.48 -34.43 25.57
C GLU A 13 18.03 -33.68 24.30
N LEU A 14 17.64 -32.41 24.42
CA LEU A 14 17.29 -31.58 23.26
C LEU A 14 18.51 -31.31 22.37
N ARG A 15 19.69 -31.13 22.95
CA ARG A 15 20.94 -30.93 22.20
C ARG A 15 21.33 -32.19 21.41
N LEU A 16 21.31 -33.35 22.07
CA LEU A 16 21.56 -34.64 21.42
C LEU A 16 20.53 -34.94 20.32
N ALA A 17 19.26 -34.63 20.57
CA ALA A 17 18.21 -34.78 19.57
C ALA A 17 18.42 -33.85 18.36
N ALA A 18 18.86 -32.61 18.58
CA ALA A 18 19.14 -31.66 17.51
C ALA A 18 20.38 -32.05 16.68
N GLU A 19 21.42 -32.59 17.31
CA GLU A 19 22.62 -33.09 16.61
C GLU A 19 22.33 -34.34 15.76
N ALA A 20 21.27 -35.09 16.08
CA ALA A 20 20.84 -36.25 15.30
C ALA A 20 19.97 -35.93 14.08
N VAL A 21 19.57 -34.66 13.89
CA VAL A 21 18.77 -34.26 12.71
C VAL A 21 19.71 -34.01 11.54
N GLU A 22 19.76 -34.95 10.59
CA GLU A 22 20.36 -34.70 9.28
C GLU A 22 19.59 -33.59 8.57
N VAL A 23 20.23 -32.43 8.45
CA VAL A 23 19.71 -31.31 7.67
C VAL A 23 19.83 -31.67 6.20
N GLY A 24 18.74 -32.20 5.63
CA GLY A 24 18.62 -32.46 4.21
C GLY A 24 18.83 -31.18 3.39
N PRO A 25 19.22 -31.29 2.12
CA PRO A 25 19.43 -30.13 1.26
C PRO A 25 18.15 -29.27 1.24
N PRO A 26 18.29 -27.94 1.33
CA PRO A 26 17.12 -27.06 1.40
C PRO A 26 16.26 -27.26 0.15
N PRO A 27 14.92 -27.26 0.27
CA PRO A 27 13.99 -27.55 -0.83
C PRO A 27 13.86 -26.37 -1.81
N VAL A 28 15.00 -25.82 -2.24
CA VAL A 28 15.13 -24.66 -3.12
C VAL A 28 14.44 -24.93 -4.45
N GLU A 29 14.56 -26.16 -4.98
CA GLU A 29 14.01 -26.50 -6.28
C GLU A 29 12.48 -26.52 -6.29
N GLU A 30 11.85 -26.97 -5.20
CA GLU A 30 10.39 -26.93 -5.05
C GLU A 30 9.88 -25.49 -4.97
N MET A 31 10.61 -24.64 -4.24
CA MET A 31 10.30 -23.23 -4.10
C MET A 31 10.43 -22.48 -5.43
N ILE A 32 11.50 -22.75 -6.18
CA ILE A 32 11.71 -22.21 -7.53
C ILE A 32 10.60 -22.70 -8.49
N ARG A 33 10.23 -23.98 -8.42
CA ARG A 33 9.16 -24.56 -9.24
C ARG A 33 7.80 -23.92 -8.96
N ARG A 34 7.44 -23.75 -7.68
CA ARG A 34 6.23 -23.00 -7.29
C ARG A 34 6.26 -21.54 -7.75
N GLY A 35 7.40 -20.87 -7.60
CA GLY A 35 7.58 -19.49 -8.05
C GLY A 35 7.41 -19.31 -9.55
N ARG A 36 7.94 -20.23 -10.36
CA ARG A 36 7.76 -20.22 -11.83
C ARG A 36 6.31 -20.48 -12.23
N ALA A 37 5.62 -21.41 -11.58
CA ALA A 37 4.21 -21.71 -11.85
C ALA A 37 3.28 -20.51 -11.59
N LEU A 38 3.53 -19.77 -10.51
CA LEU A 38 2.80 -18.54 -10.17
C LEU A 38 3.01 -17.43 -11.23
N ARG A 39 4.25 -17.22 -11.70
CA ARG A 39 4.54 -16.23 -12.76
C ARG A 39 3.90 -16.62 -14.10
N ALA A 40 3.87 -17.90 -14.44
CA ALA A 40 3.23 -18.37 -15.67
C ALA A 40 1.71 -18.12 -15.65
N ARG A 41 1.04 -18.35 -14.51
CA ARG A 41 -0.39 -18.05 -14.34
C ARG A 41 -0.70 -16.57 -14.50
N ARG A 42 0.13 -15.69 -13.94
CA ARG A 42 -0.03 -14.22 -14.10
C ARG A 42 0.08 -13.76 -15.55
N ARG A 43 0.94 -14.39 -16.36
CA ARG A 43 1.09 -14.05 -17.79
C ARG A 43 -0.07 -14.56 -18.65
N ALA A 44 -0.76 -15.62 -18.25
CA ALA A 44 -1.91 -16.14 -18.98
C ALA A 44 -3.19 -15.31 -18.77
N ALA A 45 -3.32 -14.59 -17.66
CA ALA A 45 -4.49 -13.77 -17.35
C ALA A 45 -4.52 -12.41 -18.08
N ALA A 46 -3.39 -11.93 -18.61
CA ALA A 46 -3.29 -10.63 -19.29
C ALA A 46 -3.57 -10.67 -20.81
N GLY A 47 -3.99 -11.81 -21.37
CA GLY A 47 -3.96 -12.05 -22.82
C GLY A 47 -5.30 -12.22 -23.55
N ALA A 48 -6.45 -12.05 -22.89
CA ALA A 48 -7.73 -12.34 -23.53
C ALA A 48 -8.84 -11.37 -23.12
N GLY A 49 -8.96 -10.25 -23.83
CA GLY A 49 -10.22 -9.53 -23.88
C GLY A 49 -10.10 -8.02 -24.09
N THR A 50 -9.98 -7.57 -25.33
CA THR A 50 -10.64 -6.35 -25.84
C THR A 50 -10.48 -6.27 -27.36
N ALA A 51 -11.19 -7.14 -28.08
CA ALA A 51 -11.66 -6.83 -29.41
C ALA A 51 -13.18 -7.05 -29.37
N VAL A 52 -13.95 -6.15 -29.98
CA VAL A 52 -15.43 -6.11 -30.03
C VAL A 52 -16.10 -5.33 -28.88
N VAL A 53 -16.04 -3.99 -28.92
CA VAL A 53 -17.24 -3.11 -28.80
C VAL A 53 -16.93 -1.79 -29.52
N LEU A 54 -16.86 -1.82 -30.84
CA LEU A 54 -16.66 -0.62 -31.67
C LEU A 54 -17.66 -0.70 -32.84
N ALA A 55 -18.97 -0.72 -32.52
CA ALA A 55 -20.01 -0.83 -33.56
C ALA A 55 -21.43 -0.32 -33.17
N ALA A 56 -21.69 0.20 -31.96
CA ALA A 56 -23.07 0.46 -31.53
C ALA A 56 -23.45 1.94 -31.27
N ALA A 57 -22.55 2.91 -31.47
CA ALA A 57 -22.83 4.33 -31.17
C ALA A 57 -23.03 5.22 -32.41
N LEU A 58 -23.11 4.66 -33.63
CA LEU A 58 -23.21 5.44 -34.87
C LEU A 58 -24.59 5.42 -35.56
N ALA A 59 -25.63 4.82 -34.96
CA ALA A 59 -26.92 4.62 -35.64
C ALA A 59 -28.15 5.29 -34.99
N ALA A 60 -27.99 6.15 -33.97
CA ALA A 60 -29.13 6.72 -33.23
C ALA A 60 -29.11 8.25 -33.03
N GLY A 61 -28.45 9.00 -33.92
CA GLY A 61 -28.38 10.47 -33.87
C GLY A 61 -28.83 11.19 -35.14
N LEU A 62 -29.50 10.49 -36.06
CA LEU A 62 -29.83 10.98 -37.41
C LEU A 62 -31.33 11.26 -37.57
N ALA A 63 -31.96 11.78 -36.52
CA ALA A 63 -33.34 12.19 -36.57
C ALA A 63 -33.54 13.38 -35.62
N TRP A 64 -33.38 14.58 -36.17
CA TRP A 64 -34.23 15.77 -35.99
C TRP A 64 -33.39 17.02 -36.23
N LEU A 65 -33.29 17.43 -37.50
CA LEU A 65 -33.02 18.83 -37.86
C LEU A 65 -34.34 19.60 -37.84
N PRO A 66 -34.36 20.78 -37.23
CA PRO A 66 -34.99 21.94 -37.82
C PRO A 66 -33.89 22.84 -38.41
N ALA A 67 -34.03 23.12 -39.69
CA ALA A 67 -33.32 24.17 -40.37
C ALA A 67 -33.89 25.52 -39.93
N ASP A 68 -33.06 26.41 -39.40
CA ASP A 68 -33.30 27.83 -39.49
C ASP A 68 -31.99 28.61 -39.61
N ALA A 69 -32.02 29.60 -40.48
CA ALA A 69 -30.90 30.34 -41.01
C ALA A 69 -30.53 31.54 -40.13
N GLY A 70 -29.22 31.82 -40.03
CA GLY A 70 -28.69 33.08 -39.51
C GLY A 70 -27.15 33.07 -39.49
N PRO A 71 -26.46 33.96 -40.23
CA PRO A 71 -25.01 34.08 -40.19
C PRO A 71 -24.55 35.00 -39.04
N ASP A 72 -23.28 34.86 -38.65
CA ASP A 72 -22.53 35.65 -37.67
C ASP A 72 -22.82 35.39 -36.19
N GLY A 73 -21.98 34.55 -35.58
CA GLY A 73 -21.93 34.31 -34.14
C GLY A 73 -20.62 33.64 -33.74
N THR A 74 -19.67 34.45 -33.29
CA THR A 74 -18.45 34.14 -32.54
C THR A 74 -18.45 32.75 -31.87
N ALA A 75 -17.52 31.88 -32.29
CA ALA A 75 -17.26 30.63 -31.60
C ALA A 75 -16.79 30.90 -30.15
N PRO A 76 -17.44 30.34 -29.12
CA PRO A 76 -16.94 30.45 -27.76
C PRO A 76 -15.62 29.68 -27.61
N PRO A 77 -14.67 30.19 -26.81
CA PRO A 77 -13.40 29.50 -26.58
C PRO A 77 -13.65 28.15 -25.91
N ALA A 78 -12.96 27.12 -26.41
CA ALA A 78 -12.93 25.81 -25.77
C ALA A 78 -12.54 25.98 -24.29
N PRO A 79 -13.23 25.32 -23.34
CA PRO A 79 -12.79 25.32 -21.95
C PRO A 79 -11.38 24.70 -21.90
N PRO A 80 -10.45 25.28 -21.13
CA PRO A 80 -9.14 24.66 -20.97
C PRO A 80 -9.33 23.26 -20.41
N ALA A 81 -8.62 22.30 -21.01
CA ALA A 81 -8.46 20.97 -20.44
C ALA A 81 -7.97 21.15 -19.00
N ALA A 82 -8.85 20.89 -18.04
CA ALA A 82 -8.47 20.85 -16.65
C ALA A 82 -7.50 19.68 -16.52
N THR A 83 -6.21 20.00 -16.45
CA THR A 83 -5.23 19.13 -15.81
C THR A 83 -5.79 18.83 -14.43
N ARG A 84 -6.34 17.63 -14.24
CA ARG A 84 -6.66 17.13 -12.92
C ARG A 84 -5.32 16.86 -12.25
N GLU A 85 -4.77 17.89 -11.60
CA GLU A 85 -3.87 17.65 -10.48
C GLU A 85 -4.70 16.85 -9.46
N SER A 86 -4.44 15.55 -9.36
CA SER A 86 -4.88 14.78 -8.19
C SER A 86 -4.21 15.43 -6.98
N PRO A 87 -4.97 16.03 -6.05
CA PRO A 87 -4.38 16.58 -4.85
C PRO A 87 -4.01 15.39 -3.97
N SER A 88 -2.74 14.97 -3.96
CA SER A 88 -2.24 14.14 -2.87
C SER A 88 -2.47 14.93 -1.58
N PRO A 89 -3.40 14.51 -0.69
CA PRO A 89 -3.74 15.30 0.48
C PRO A 89 -2.53 15.35 1.40
N ARG A 90 -1.81 16.47 1.44
CA ARG A 90 -0.79 16.68 2.48
C ARG A 90 -1.51 16.87 3.81
N GLY A 91 -1.32 15.94 4.76
CA GLY A 91 -1.86 16.07 6.11
C GLY A 91 -2.63 14.86 6.61
N HIS A 92 -3.65 15.12 7.43
CA HIS A 92 -4.48 14.10 8.08
C HIS A 92 -5.78 13.86 7.31
N VAL A 93 -6.01 12.61 6.93
CA VAL A 93 -7.22 12.16 6.27
C VAL A 93 -7.94 11.20 7.21
N ARG A 94 -9.23 11.44 7.43
CA ARG A 94 -10.11 10.49 8.14
C ARG A 94 -11.05 9.86 7.14
N VAL A 95 -11.13 8.54 7.15
CA VAL A 95 -11.95 7.77 6.20
C VAL A 95 -12.96 6.88 6.88
N GLN A 96 -14.00 6.51 6.15
CA GLN A 96 -14.92 5.45 6.53
C GLN A 96 -14.30 4.07 6.24
N PRO A 97 -14.80 3.00 6.89
CA PRO A 97 -14.49 1.63 6.51
C PRO A 97 -14.61 1.38 5.01
N TYR A 98 -13.59 0.74 4.42
CA TYR A 98 -13.54 0.36 2.99
C TYR A 98 -13.55 1.50 1.99
N GLU A 99 -13.44 2.75 2.47
CA GLU A 99 -13.37 3.91 1.59
C GLU A 99 -12.05 3.91 0.82
N ARG A 100 -12.13 4.17 -0.49
CA ARG A 100 -10.98 4.30 -1.37
C ARG A 100 -10.30 5.65 -1.16
N VAL A 101 -9.09 5.62 -0.61
CA VAL A 101 -8.16 6.74 -0.62
C VAL A 101 -7.31 6.66 -1.86
N VAL A 102 -7.53 7.58 -2.80
CA VAL A 102 -6.67 7.70 -3.98
C VAL A 102 -5.34 8.29 -3.55
N ILE A 103 -4.25 7.56 -3.80
CA ILE A 103 -2.88 8.04 -3.56
C ILE A 103 -2.38 8.73 -4.84
N ASN A 104 -2.41 8.00 -5.94
CA ASN A 104 -2.07 8.44 -7.29
C ASN A 104 -2.77 7.54 -8.34
N ASP A 105 -2.42 7.67 -9.62
CA ASP A 105 -3.04 6.89 -10.69
C ASP A 105 -2.77 5.38 -10.62
N SER A 106 -1.74 4.97 -9.88
CA SER A 106 -1.30 3.57 -9.75
C SER A 106 -1.71 2.94 -8.42
N PHE A 107 -1.97 3.74 -7.39
CA PHE A 107 -2.22 3.22 -6.05
C PHE A 107 -3.46 3.83 -5.39
N VAL A 108 -4.24 2.93 -4.79
CA VAL A 108 -5.33 3.25 -3.87
C VAL A 108 -5.10 2.53 -2.55
N MET A 109 -5.56 3.15 -1.47
CA MET A 109 -5.52 2.60 -0.12
C MET A 109 -6.93 2.48 0.46
N GLY A 110 -7.15 1.48 1.30
CA GLY A 110 -8.39 1.33 2.07
C GLY A 110 -8.08 0.86 3.47
N LEU A 111 -8.78 1.41 4.47
CA LEU A 111 -8.69 0.97 5.86
C LEU A 111 -9.88 0.06 6.18
N LEU A 112 -9.62 -1.02 6.88
CA LEU A 112 -10.59 -2.05 7.22
C LEU A 112 -10.75 -2.09 8.75
N PRO A 113 -11.98 -2.02 9.28
CA PRO A 113 -12.26 -2.16 10.72
C PRO A 113 -12.12 -3.61 11.18
N GLU A 114 -12.17 -4.56 10.24
CA GLU A 114 -12.20 -5.99 10.49
C GLU A 114 -11.19 -6.72 9.62
N GLY A 115 -11.01 -8.00 9.91
CA GLY A 115 -9.88 -8.75 9.36
C GLY A 115 -8.60 -8.40 10.11
N ASN A 116 -7.53 -9.11 9.80
CA ASN A 116 -6.29 -8.96 10.55
C ASN A 116 -5.20 -8.18 9.81
N GLN A 117 -5.50 -7.85 8.56
CA GLN A 117 -4.80 -6.83 7.79
C GLN A 117 -5.72 -5.61 7.74
N ASN A 118 -5.46 -4.65 8.62
CA ASN A 118 -6.34 -3.50 8.84
C ASN A 118 -6.28 -2.45 7.72
N TYR A 119 -5.47 -2.68 6.68
CA TYR A 119 -5.45 -1.83 5.49
C TYR A 119 -4.95 -2.58 4.26
N VAL A 120 -5.37 -2.11 3.10
CA VAL A 120 -4.90 -2.57 1.79
C VAL A 120 -4.29 -1.42 1.02
N VAL A 121 -3.27 -1.73 0.22
CA VAL A 121 -2.74 -0.85 -0.83
C VAL A 121 -2.70 -1.68 -2.10
N SER A 122 -3.39 -1.22 -3.14
CA SER A 122 -3.59 -1.98 -4.37
C SER A 122 -3.64 -1.05 -5.59
N PHE A 123 -3.65 -1.66 -6.77
CA PHE A 123 -4.02 -0.98 -8.01
C PHE A 123 -5.53 -0.68 -8.01
N PRO A 124 -5.98 0.45 -8.60
CA PRO A 124 -7.39 0.85 -8.60
C PRO A 124 -8.37 -0.24 -9.07
N GLU A 125 -7.99 -1.01 -10.09
CA GLU A 125 -8.80 -2.07 -10.69
C GLU A 125 -8.89 -3.35 -9.85
N GLN A 126 -7.98 -3.55 -8.90
CA GLN A 126 -7.91 -4.73 -8.03
C GLN A 126 -8.45 -4.46 -6.62
N PHE A 127 -8.78 -3.21 -6.30
CA PHE A 127 -9.09 -2.78 -4.95
C PHE A 127 -10.19 -3.60 -4.27
N ASP A 128 -11.31 -3.81 -4.94
CA ASP A 128 -12.45 -4.52 -4.32
C ASP A 128 -12.11 -5.98 -4.03
N GLU A 129 -11.40 -6.65 -4.95
CA GLU A 129 -10.94 -8.03 -4.77
C GLU A 129 -9.96 -8.13 -3.61
N ASP A 130 -9.00 -7.20 -3.52
CA ASP A 130 -8.00 -7.18 -2.46
C ASP A 130 -8.61 -6.84 -1.08
N VAL A 131 -9.64 -5.98 -1.02
CA VAL A 131 -10.41 -5.74 0.21
C VAL A 131 -11.10 -7.01 0.68
N GLU A 132 -11.79 -7.71 -0.21
CA GLU A 132 -12.47 -8.96 0.16
C GLU A 132 -11.49 -10.06 0.57
N ALA A 133 -10.34 -10.15 -0.10
CA ALA A 133 -9.27 -11.06 0.30
C ALA A 133 -8.70 -10.69 1.69
N ALA A 134 -8.49 -9.40 1.95
CA ALA A 134 -7.93 -8.90 3.21
C ALA A 134 -8.76 -9.28 4.45
N LYS A 135 -10.09 -9.31 4.31
CA LYS A 135 -11.01 -9.76 5.37
C LYS A 135 -10.75 -11.20 5.82
N GLN A 136 -10.21 -12.05 4.95
CA GLN A 136 -10.04 -13.48 5.19
C GLN A 136 -8.66 -13.86 5.75
N TYR A 137 -7.67 -12.95 5.75
CA TYR A 137 -6.34 -13.29 6.25
C TYR A 137 -6.31 -13.32 7.79
N PRO A 138 -5.79 -14.40 8.42
CA PRO A 138 -5.51 -14.44 9.86
C PRO A 138 -4.38 -13.46 10.17
N GLY A 139 -4.33 -12.84 11.35
CA GLY A 139 -3.22 -11.94 11.60
C GLY A 139 -3.19 -11.16 12.89
N SER A 140 -2.20 -10.29 12.90
CA SER A 140 -1.94 -9.20 13.83
C SER A 140 -0.68 -8.52 13.28
N ASN A 141 -0.82 -7.45 12.50
CA ASN A 141 0.31 -6.99 11.69
C ASN A 141 1.00 -5.72 12.22
N ILE A 142 0.49 -5.14 13.32
CA ILE A 142 1.14 -4.03 14.02
C ILE A 142 1.00 -4.28 15.51
N ASN A 143 2.13 -4.46 16.17
CA ASN A 143 2.16 -4.59 17.62
C ASN A 143 1.68 -3.29 18.29
N PRO A 144 1.12 -3.34 19.50
CA PRO A 144 0.98 -2.14 20.32
C PRO A 144 2.32 -1.40 20.42
N ASP A 145 2.24 -0.07 20.49
CA ASP A 145 3.40 0.83 20.60
C ASP A 145 4.42 0.65 19.48
N SER A 146 3.95 0.50 18.23
CA SER A 146 4.83 0.28 17.08
C SER A 146 4.44 1.05 15.82
N LEU A 147 5.47 1.24 15.00
CA LEU A 147 5.39 1.76 13.64
C LEU A 147 5.85 0.65 12.68
N SER A 148 5.22 0.55 11.52
CA SER A 148 5.67 -0.29 10.41
C SER A 148 5.91 0.57 9.18
N ALA A 149 6.84 0.15 8.34
CA ALA A 149 7.11 0.76 7.05
C ALA A 149 7.36 -0.31 5.99
N GLY A 150 6.90 -0.02 4.79
CA GLY A 150 7.18 -0.74 3.56
C GLY A 150 7.36 0.27 2.43
N TYR A 151 7.75 -0.25 1.27
CA TYR A 151 7.83 0.55 0.06
C TYR A 151 7.54 -0.33 -1.15
N ARG A 152 7.05 0.32 -2.21
CA ARG A 152 6.95 -0.26 -3.56
C ARG A 152 8.01 0.38 -4.44
N ALA A 153 8.72 -0.47 -5.17
CA ALA A 153 9.73 -0.04 -6.09
C ALA A 153 9.61 -0.80 -7.42
N GLU A 154 9.79 -0.08 -8.52
CA GLU A 154 9.94 -0.63 -9.86
C GLU A 154 11.32 -0.23 -10.40
N ALA A 155 12.07 -1.20 -10.92
CA ALA A 155 13.43 -0.99 -11.45
C ALA A 155 14.36 -0.19 -10.51
N ASP A 156 14.33 -0.52 -9.21
CA ASP A 156 15.08 0.14 -8.12
C ASP A 156 14.70 1.61 -7.85
N VAL A 157 13.62 2.10 -8.45
CA VAL A 157 13.03 3.41 -8.16
C VAL A 157 11.87 3.22 -7.19
N VAL A 158 11.93 3.87 -6.03
CA VAL A 158 10.83 3.87 -5.06
C VAL A 158 9.70 4.73 -5.59
N GLU A 159 8.50 4.17 -5.67
CA GLU A 159 7.29 4.86 -6.16
C GLU A 159 6.35 5.23 -5.01
N LEU A 160 6.30 4.39 -3.98
CA LEU A 160 5.43 4.55 -2.84
C LEU A 160 6.19 4.13 -1.58
N VAL A 161 6.08 4.95 -0.54
CA VAL A 161 6.35 4.52 0.83
C VAL A 161 5.03 4.49 1.57
N GLU A 162 4.75 3.37 2.22
CA GLU A 162 3.54 3.18 3.00
C GLU A 162 3.85 2.50 4.31
N GLY A 163 2.97 2.69 5.28
CA GLY A 163 3.12 2.01 6.56
C GLY A 163 1.95 2.24 7.46
N SER A 164 2.12 1.82 8.69
CA SER A 164 1.04 1.86 9.67
C SER A 164 1.56 2.04 11.08
N TRP A 165 0.71 2.53 11.96
CA TRP A 165 1.07 2.90 13.31
C TRP A 165 0.01 2.44 14.30
N ARG A 166 0.45 2.04 15.48
CA ARG A 166 -0.39 1.79 16.65
C ARG A 166 0.36 2.30 17.87
N LEU A 167 -0.01 3.47 18.34
CA LEU A 167 0.70 4.22 19.37
C LEU A 167 -0.27 4.70 20.45
N ASP A 168 0.24 5.06 21.61
CA ASP A 168 -0.51 5.64 22.73
C ASP A 168 -1.24 6.95 22.37
N ARG A 169 -0.70 7.69 21.39
CA ARG A 169 -1.20 8.95 20.88
C ARG A 169 -1.24 8.93 19.35
N THR A 170 -2.23 9.61 18.77
CA THR A 170 -2.28 9.83 17.32
C THR A 170 -1.14 10.75 16.90
N PRO A 171 -0.27 10.35 15.95
CA PRO A 171 0.77 11.24 15.42
C PRO A 171 0.17 12.51 14.84
N ALA A 172 0.67 13.69 15.20
CA ALA A 172 0.28 14.93 14.55
C ALA A 172 0.88 15.06 13.15
N ARG A 173 2.05 14.45 12.93
CA ARG A 173 2.65 14.29 11.61
C ARG A 173 3.53 13.04 11.56
N ILE A 174 3.71 12.49 10.38
CA ILE A 174 4.72 11.48 10.09
C ILE A 174 5.62 12.04 8.99
N GLU A 175 6.92 11.95 9.18
CA GLU A 175 7.92 12.37 8.21
C GLU A 175 8.78 11.19 7.77
N ILE A 176 9.20 11.23 6.51
CA ILE A 176 10.10 10.26 5.93
C ILE A 176 11.40 10.98 5.56
N ALA A 177 12.51 10.53 6.17
CA ALA A 177 13.83 11.11 6.01
C ALA A 177 14.72 10.14 5.24
N PRO A 178 14.98 10.34 3.94
CA PRO A 178 15.89 9.48 3.19
C PRO A 178 17.33 9.58 3.71
N ASP A 179 18.03 8.47 3.68
CA ASP A 179 19.41 8.40 4.18
C ASP A 179 20.35 9.27 3.34
N GLY A 180 21.24 10.00 4.02
CA GLY A 180 22.24 10.85 3.37
C GLY A 180 21.69 12.15 2.78
N GLN A 181 20.42 12.48 3.04
CA GLN A 181 19.81 13.74 2.62
C GLN A 181 19.41 14.58 3.84
N ASP A 182 19.57 15.91 3.72
CA ASP A 182 19.12 16.87 4.75
C ASP A 182 17.73 17.42 4.40
N VAL A 183 16.82 16.51 4.07
CA VAL A 183 15.43 16.81 3.72
C VAL A 183 14.52 15.75 4.32
N THR A 184 13.34 16.18 4.78
CA THR A 184 12.27 15.26 5.19
C THR A 184 11.03 15.51 4.34
N TYR A 185 10.28 14.45 4.08
CA TYR A 185 9.06 14.49 3.29
C TYR A 185 7.87 14.19 4.21
N PRO A 186 6.86 15.08 4.28
CA PRO A 186 5.67 14.82 5.08
C PRO A 186 4.85 13.71 4.41
N ALA A 187 4.51 12.67 5.18
CA ALA A 187 3.56 11.65 4.77
C ALA A 187 2.12 12.11 5.04
N THR A 188 1.19 11.58 4.26
CA THR A 188 -0.25 11.67 4.53
C THR A 188 -0.60 10.66 5.60
N VAL A 189 -1.15 11.11 6.73
CA VAL A 189 -1.63 10.24 7.81
C VAL A 189 -3.10 9.94 7.57
N VAL A 190 -3.47 8.65 7.58
CA VAL A 190 -4.84 8.20 7.33
C VAL A 190 -5.36 7.48 8.58
N THR A 191 -6.56 7.87 9.03
CA THR A 191 -7.23 7.30 10.21
C THR A 191 -8.59 6.77 9.84
N LEU A 192 -9.00 5.69 10.52
CA LEU A 192 -10.33 5.13 10.36
C LEU A 192 -11.31 5.80 11.33
N ALA A 193 -12.45 6.25 10.81
CA ALA A 193 -13.50 6.86 11.61
C ALA A 193 -14.05 5.84 12.63
N GLY A 194 -14.11 6.25 13.90
CA GLY A 194 -14.61 5.40 14.99
C GLY A 194 -13.56 4.47 15.62
N GLU A 195 -12.38 4.35 15.03
CA GLU A 195 -11.32 3.41 15.46
C GLU A 195 -10.03 4.17 15.82
N PRO A 196 -9.94 4.78 17.02
CA PRO A 196 -8.76 5.53 17.44
C PRO A 196 -7.59 4.61 17.83
N GLY A 197 -6.40 5.20 17.95
CA GLY A 197 -5.19 4.51 18.46
C GLY A 197 -4.40 3.73 17.40
N TRP A 198 -4.86 3.72 16.15
CA TRP A 198 -4.08 3.23 15.02
C TRP A 198 -4.41 4.00 13.74
N GLY A 199 -3.58 3.81 12.72
CA GLY A 199 -3.83 4.34 11.38
C GLY A 199 -2.74 3.90 10.41
N THR A 200 -2.80 4.46 9.21
CA THR A 200 -1.79 4.25 8.17
C THR A 200 -1.17 5.57 7.77
N TYR A 201 -0.13 5.49 6.96
CA TYR A 201 0.41 6.64 6.27
C TYR A 201 0.95 6.25 4.91
N TYR A 202 1.09 7.23 4.03
CA TYR A 202 1.77 7.06 2.75
C TYR A 202 2.49 8.32 2.30
N LEU A 203 3.48 8.13 1.44
CA LEU A 203 4.15 9.16 0.66
C LEU A 203 4.25 8.68 -0.78
N ASP A 204 3.63 9.44 -1.69
CA ASP A 204 3.82 9.26 -3.13
C ASP A 204 5.20 9.80 -3.52
N VAL A 205 6.14 8.88 -3.77
CA VAL A 205 7.54 9.20 -4.09
C VAL A 205 7.71 9.54 -5.57
N GLY A 206 6.70 9.32 -6.42
CA GLY A 206 6.77 9.64 -7.86
C GLY A 206 7.15 11.09 -8.17
N HIS A 207 6.93 12.02 -7.22
CA HIS A 207 7.28 13.43 -7.31
C HIS A 207 8.67 13.78 -6.74
N HIS A 208 9.42 12.78 -6.28
CA HIS A 208 10.68 12.92 -5.56
C HIS A 208 11.77 12.01 -6.17
N PRO A 209 12.29 12.34 -7.38
CA PRO A 209 13.21 11.46 -8.12
C PRO A 209 14.56 11.24 -7.44
N ALA A 210 14.91 12.05 -6.43
CA ALA A 210 16.13 11.90 -5.65
C ALA A 210 15.95 10.97 -4.43
N PHE A 211 14.77 10.40 -4.21
CA PHE A 211 14.49 9.57 -3.04
C PHE A 211 15.32 8.27 -3.05
N THR A 212 15.79 7.85 -1.88
CA THR A 212 16.67 6.68 -1.72
C THR A 212 15.94 5.49 -1.10
N LEU A 213 16.39 4.26 -1.40
CA LEU A 213 15.84 3.03 -0.82
C LEU A 213 16.07 2.92 0.70
N GLY A 214 17.11 3.57 1.22
CA GLY A 214 17.34 3.73 2.65
C GLY A 214 16.67 4.99 3.17
N PHE A 215 15.85 4.87 4.22
CA PHE A 215 15.15 6.00 4.84
C PHE A 215 14.75 5.68 6.28
N ARG A 216 14.38 6.72 7.02
CA ARG A 216 13.79 6.62 8.37
C ARG A 216 12.37 7.16 8.34
N VAL A 217 11.49 6.55 9.12
CA VAL A 217 10.13 7.06 9.34
C VAL A 217 10.02 7.52 10.77
N ILE A 218 9.55 8.75 10.96
CA ILE A 218 9.50 9.43 12.25
C ILE A 218 8.08 9.95 12.49
N ALA A 219 7.45 9.48 13.55
CA ALA A 219 6.14 9.96 14.00
C ALA A 219 6.34 11.02 15.09
N TYR A 220 5.65 12.14 14.96
CA TYR A 220 5.72 13.25 15.91
C TYR A 220 4.36 13.57 16.51
N ASP A 221 4.36 14.08 17.74
CA ASP A 221 3.17 14.65 18.37
C ASP A 221 2.95 16.14 18.00
N THR A 222 1.93 16.75 18.60
CA THR A 222 1.55 18.15 18.32
C THR A 222 2.58 19.18 18.82
N THR A 223 3.47 18.80 19.75
CA THR A 223 4.54 19.64 20.27
C THR A 223 5.84 19.48 19.46
N GLY A 224 5.89 18.46 18.59
CA GLY A 224 7.07 18.08 17.83
C GLY A 224 7.97 17.08 18.54
N GLU A 225 7.51 16.48 19.65
CA GLU A 225 8.19 15.35 20.29
C GLU A 225 8.09 14.11 19.38
N VAL A 226 9.16 13.31 19.33
CA VAL A 226 9.17 12.03 18.62
C VAL A 226 8.39 11.00 19.42
N LEU A 227 7.34 10.45 18.82
CA LEU A 227 6.55 9.36 19.36
C LEU A 227 7.19 7.99 19.06
N ALA A 228 7.68 7.82 17.84
CA ALA A 228 8.30 6.59 17.36
C ALA A 228 9.18 6.87 16.14
N GLU A 229 10.22 6.06 15.96
CA GLU A 229 11.10 6.10 14.79
C GLU A 229 11.52 4.68 14.41
N ILE A 230 11.52 4.38 13.10
CA ILE A 230 12.09 3.14 12.58
C ILE A 230 12.98 3.41 11.36
N PRO A 231 14.13 2.71 11.24
CA PRO A 231 14.92 2.71 10.02
C PRO A 231 14.41 1.65 9.03
N VAL A 232 14.45 1.99 7.74
CA VAL A 232 14.24 1.09 6.62
C VAL A 232 15.53 1.06 5.80
N THR A 233 16.17 -0.10 5.79
CA THR A 233 17.40 -0.31 5.02
C THR A 233 17.10 -1.05 3.72
N ALA A 234 17.70 -0.62 2.63
CA ALA A 234 17.68 -1.40 1.38
C ALA A 234 18.19 -2.83 1.64
N ARG A 235 17.43 -3.84 1.21
CA ARG A 235 17.95 -5.22 1.20
C ARG A 235 19.08 -5.28 0.17
N ARG A 236 20.28 -5.65 0.63
CA ARG A 236 21.44 -5.91 -0.22
C ARG A 236 21.29 -7.21 -1.00
#